data_AF-A0A178VDS0-F1
#
_entry.id   AF-A0A178VDS0-F1
#
_cell.length_a   1.000
_cell.length_b   1.000
_cell.length_c   1.000
_cell.angle_alpha   90.00
_cell.angle_beta   90.00
_cell.angle_gamma   90.00
#
_symmetry.space_group_name_H-M   'P 1'
#
loop_
_entity.id
_entity.type
_entity.pdbx_description
1 polymer ?
#
loop_
_entity_poly.entity_id
_entity_poly.type
_entity_poly.pdbx_seq_one_letter_code
_entity_poly.pdbx_strand_id
1 'polypeptide(L)'
;MNSWLQDERKKVNRSETPWLIVLVHAPWYNSNNYHYMEGESMRVTFEPWFVENKVDIVFAGHVHAYERSERISNIQYNITDGMSTPVKDQNTPVYITIGDGGNIEGIANNFIDPQPSYSAFREASFGHAILEIKNRTHAHYTWHRNKEDEFIPEAVIADTIWLKNRYYLRQEETS
;
A
#
# COMPACT_ATOMS: atom_id res chain seq x y z
N MET A 1 -4.04 14.29 20.29
CA MET A 1 -4.88 13.15 19.87
C MET A 1 -5.70 13.61 18.67
N ASN A 2 -5.55 12.97 17.50
CA ASN A 2 -6.30 13.35 16.29
C ASN A 2 -7.76 12.87 16.40
N SER A 3 -8.62 13.70 17.00
CA SER A 3 -10.04 13.39 17.19
C SER A 3 -10.77 13.16 15.87
N TRP A 4 -10.42 13.91 14.83
CA TRP A 4 -11.09 13.81 13.54
C TRP A 4 -11.03 12.41 12.92
N LEU A 5 -9.85 11.81 12.78
CA LEU A 5 -9.72 10.47 12.16
C LEU A 5 -10.39 9.38 13.02
N GLN A 6 -10.29 9.51 14.35
CA GLN A 6 -10.94 8.60 15.29
C GLN A 6 -12.46 8.63 15.17
N ASP A 7 -13.04 9.79 14.86
CA ASP A 7 -14.48 9.94 14.65
C ASP A 7 -14.91 9.60 13.22
N GLU A 8 -14.09 9.93 12.23
CA GLU A 8 -14.38 9.67 10.82
C GLU A 8 -14.45 8.17 10.52
N ARG A 9 -13.52 7.38 11.07
CA ARG A 9 -13.53 5.92 10.88
C ARG A 9 -14.84 5.27 11.36
N LYS A 10 -15.50 5.83 12.38
CA LYS A 10 -16.77 5.32 12.92
C LYS A 10 -17.97 5.60 12.01
N LYS A 11 -17.86 6.57 11.10
CA LYS A 11 -18.92 6.94 10.15
C LYS A 11 -18.91 6.10 8.88
N VAL A 12 -17.87 5.29 8.66
CA VAL A 12 -17.74 4.45 7.46
C VAL A 12 -18.86 3.40 7.45
N ASN A 13 -19.78 3.53 6.50
CA ASN A 13 -20.82 2.55 6.25
C ASN A 13 -20.45 1.67 5.04
N ARG A 14 -19.87 0.50 5.31
CA ARG A 14 -19.41 -0.44 4.27
C ARG A 14 -20.54 -1.00 3.38
N SER A 15 -21.80 -0.84 3.79
CA SER A 15 -22.96 -1.19 2.97
C SER A 15 -23.30 -0.16 1.90
N GLU A 16 -22.85 1.08 2.09
CA GLU A 16 -23.03 2.20 1.16
C GLU A 16 -21.74 2.47 0.38
N THR A 17 -20.60 2.46 1.07
CA THR A 17 -19.25 2.63 0.51
C THR A 17 -18.38 1.41 0.80
N PRO A 18 -18.45 0.35 -0.04
CA PRO A 18 -17.72 -0.89 0.20
C PRO A 18 -16.20 -0.72 0.26
N TRP A 19 -15.62 0.20 -0.50
CA TRP A 19 -14.17 0.39 -0.59
C TRP A 19 -13.71 1.51 0.33
N LEU A 20 -12.83 1.19 1.28
CA LEU A 20 -12.17 2.16 2.15
C LEU A 20 -10.73 2.30 1.70
N ILE A 21 -10.43 3.49 1.21
CA ILE A 21 -9.15 3.86 0.64
C ILE A 21 -8.57 4.95 1.53
N VAL A 22 -7.28 4.83 1.86
CA VAL A 22 -6.57 5.85 2.63
C VAL A 22 -5.45 6.44 1.78
N LEU A 23 -5.25 7.75 1.90
CA LEU A 23 -4.15 8.47 1.28
C LEU A 23 -3.26 9.05 2.38
N VAL A 24 -1.96 8.83 2.28
CA VAL A 24 -0.92 9.48 3.08
C VAL A 24 0.20 9.93 2.15
N HIS A 25 1.11 10.81 2.60
CA HIS A 25 2.26 11.16 1.76
C HIS A 25 3.41 10.16 1.95
N ALA A 26 3.91 10.02 3.18
CA ALA A 26 5.01 9.12 3.50
C ALA A 26 4.53 7.66 3.66
N PRO A 27 5.14 6.69 2.94
CA PRO A 27 4.78 5.28 3.04
C PRO A 27 5.16 4.70 4.41
N TRP A 28 4.31 3.83 4.94
CA TRP A 28 4.57 3.12 6.20
C TRP A 28 5.34 1.82 6.00
N TYR A 29 5.16 1.20 4.84
CA TYR A 29 5.97 0.09 4.37
C TYR A 29 6.71 0.55 3.12
N ASN A 30 8.03 0.65 3.25
CA ASN A 30 8.94 1.14 2.22
C ASN A 30 10.22 0.31 2.33
N SER A 31 10.57 -0.40 1.26
CA SER A 31 11.84 -1.14 1.17
C SER A 31 12.91 -0.39 0.37
N ASN A 32 12.64 0.85 -0.04
CA ASN A 32 13.64 1.74 -0.61
C ASN A 32 14.51 2.35 0.51
N ASN A 33 15.81 2.50 0.26
CA ASN A 33 16.71 3.17 1.19
C ASN A 33 16.38 4.68 1.31
N TYR A 34 15.79 5.28 0.27
CA TYR A 34 15.30 6.64 0.30
C TYR A 34 14.04 6.73 1.18
N HIS A 35 14.07 7.61 2.18
CA HIS A 35 13.03 7.77 3.21
C HIS A 35 12.68 6.48 3.97
N TYR A 36 13.67 5.60 4.16
CA TYR A 36 13.47 4.35 4.89
C TYR A 36 13.03 4.63 6.34
N MET A 37 11.96 3.97 6.78
CA MET A 37 11.38 4.08 8.13
C MET A 37 10.82 5.46 8.53
N GLU A 38 10.74 6.45 7.65
CA GLU A 38 10.19 7.77 8.00
C GLU A 38 8.70 7.70 8.41
N GLY A 39 7.94 6.75 7.84
CA GLY A 39 6.53 6.53 8.16
C GLY A 39 6.25 5.85 9.52
N GLU A 40 7.27 5.37 10.24
CA GLU A 40 7.09 4.51 11.42
C GLU A 40 6.27 5.16 12.54
N SER A 41 6.46 6.47 12.77
CA SER A 41 5.72 7.20 13.80
C SER A 41 4.20 7.21 13.55
N MET A 42 3.79 7.36 12.28
CA MET A 42 2.39 7.27 11.87
C MET A 42 1.90 5.82 11.87
N ARG A 43 2.72 4.87 11.41
CA ARG A 43 2.38 3.45 11.40
C ARG A 43 2.03 2.95 12.80
N VAL A 44 2.90 3.17 13.80
CA VAL A 44 2.67 2.75 15.19
C VAL A 44 1.38 3.36 15.76
N THR A 45 1.04 4.58 15.35
CA THR A 45 -0.14 5.30 15.85
C THR A 45 -1.45 4.82 15.19
N PHE A 46 -1.44 4.54 13.88
CA PHE A 46 -2.68 4.42 13.09
C PHE A 46 -2.86 3.07 12.39
N GLU A 47 -1.81 2.27 12.19
CA GLU A 47 -1.94 0.92 11.62
C GLU A 47 -2.95 0.05 12.37
N PRO A 48 -3.01 0.03 13.72
CA PRO A 48 -4.04 -0.72 14.43
C PRO A 48 -5.47 -0.33 14.01
N TRP A 49 -5.71 0.96 13.73
CA TRP A 49 -7.02 1.42 13.27
C TRP A 49 -7.31 0.97 11.85
N PHE A 50 -6.31 0.89 10.97
CA PHE A 50 -6.50 0.48 9.59
C PHE A 50 -6.81 -1.02 9.50
N VAL A 51 -6.15 -1.83 10.32
CA VAL A 51 -6.43 -3.26 10.48
C VAL A 51 -7.82 -3.48 11.10
N GLU A 52 -8.17 -2.75 12.17
CA GLU A 52 -9.49 -2.82 12.82
C GLU A 52 -10.63 -2.47 11.84
N ASN A 53 -10.45 -1.42 11.03
CA ASN A 53 -11.45 -0.95 10.08
C ASN A 53 -11.36 -1.62 8.71
N LYS A 54 -10.45 -2.60 8.54
CA LYS A 54 -10.30 -3.39 7.31
C LYS A 54 -10.15 -2.51 6.07
N VAL A 55 -9.26 -1.53 6.15
CA VAL A 55 -8.89 -0.68 5.00
C VAL A 55 -8.48 -1.59 3.84
N ASP A 56 -8.97 -1.30 2.64
CA ASP A 56 -8.74 -2.18 1.49
C ASP A 56 -7.36 -1.96 0.88
N ILE A 57 -6.97 -0.68 0.76
CA ILE A 57 -5.73 -0.21 0.13
C ILE A 57 -5.32 1.17 0.69
N VAL A 58 -4.03 1.38 0.85
CA VAL A 58 -3.40 2.65 1.26
C VAL A 58 -2.48 3.11 0.13
N PHE A 59 -2.62 4.35 -0.30
CA PHE A 59 -1.70 4.97 -1.26
C PHE A 59 -0.80 5.98 -0.56
N ALA A 60 0.48 5.91 -0.89
CA ALA A 60 1.52 6.84 -0.51
C ALA A 60 2.30 7.30 -1.75
N GLY A 61 2.98 8.45 -1.62
CA GLY A 61 3.95 8.92 -2.60
C GLY A 61 5.32 8.96 -1.96
N HIS A 62 5.92 10.16 -1.94
CA HIS A 62 7.15 10.52 -1.21
C HIS A 62 8.42 9.84 -1.71
N VAL A 63 8.47 8.50 -1.74
CA VAL A 63 9.55 7.75 -2.37
C VAL A 63 9.33 7.75 -3.88
N HIS A 64 10.34 8.17 -4.62
CA HIS A 64 10.27 8.34 -6.09
C HIS A 64 10.45 7.03 -6.84
N ALA A 65 9.63 6.03 -6.52
CA ALA A 65 9.61 4.71 -7.13
C ALA A 65 8.22 4.07 -6.92
N TYR A 66 8.02 2.90 -7.52
CA TYR A 66 6.83 2.09 -7.32
C TYR A 66 7.11 0.93 -6.36
N GLU A 67 6.22 0.71 -5.39
CA GLU A 67 6.24 -0.48 -4.54
C GLU A 67 4.83 -0.89 -4.12
N ARG A 68 4.56 -2.20 -4.12
CA ARG A 68 3.34 -2.81 -3.62
C ARG A 68 3.66 -3.84 -2.55
N SER A 69 3.04 -3.70 -1.38
CA SER A 69 3.18 -4.66 -0.29
C SER A 69 2.29 -5.89 -0.48
N GLU A 70 2.64 -6.94 0.25
CA GLU A 70 1.70 -7.99 0.65
C GLU A 70 0.68 -7.45 1.68
N ARG A 71 -0.34 -8.25 1.99
CA ARG A 71 -1.22 -7.98 3.14
C ARG A 71 -0.55 -8.43 4.43
N ILE A 72 0.14 -7.49 5.05
CA ILE A 72 0.89 -7.65 6.30
C ILE A 72 0.52 -6.60 7.36
N SER A 73 0.71 -6.94 8.64
CA SER A 73 0.62 -5.99 9.74
C SER A 73 1.76 -6.17 10.74
N ASN A 74 2.16 -5.08 11.42
CA ASN A 74 3.17 -5.09 12.48
C ASN A 74 2.67 -4.38 13.76
N ILE A 75 1.52 -4.84 14.23
CA ILE A 75 0.77 -4.25 15.36
C ILE A 75 0.87 -5.06 16.67
N GLN A 76 1.63 -6.16 16.68
CA GLN A 76 1.72 -7.07 17.84
C GLN A 76 2.76 -6.62 18.88
N TYR A 77 3.68 -5.75 18.50
CA TYR A 77 4.77 -5.31 19.36
C TYR A 77 4.28 -4.64 20.65
N ASN A 78 4.68 -5.18 21.81
CA ASN A 78 4.32 -4.65 23.13
C ASN A 78 5.52 -4.29 24.01
N ILE A 79 6.69 -4.04 23.41
CA ILE A 79 7.98 -3.77 24.07
C ILE A 79 8.64 -5.03 24.67
N THR A 80 7.89 -5.91 25.34
CA THR A 80 8.46 -7.02 26.14
C THR A 80 8.57 -8.35 25.41
N ASP A 81 7.69 -8.63 24.43
CA ASP A 81 7.66 -9.90 23.70
C ASP A 81 8.58 -9.95 22.47
N GLY A 82 9.06 -8.78 22.01
CA GLY A 82 9.91 -8.68 20.82
C GLY A 82 9.20 -8.94 19.49
N MET A 83 7.86 -8.96 19.45
CA MET A 83 7.06 -9.25 18.24
C MET A 83 7.01 -8.05 17.29
N SER A 84 8.15 -7.69 16.69
CA SER A 84 8.34 -6.52 15.82
C SER A 84 8.48 -6.83 14.32
N THR A 85 8.25 -8.09 13.93
CA THR A 85 8.31 -8.53 12.53
C THR A 85 6.93 -8.43 11.89
N PRO A 86 6.79 -7.80 10.71
CA PRO A 86 5.52 -7.82 9.97
C PRO A 86 5.09 -9.25 9.63
N VAL A 87 3.82 -9.56 9.87
CA VAL A 87 3.23 -10.88 9.60
C VAL A 87 2.06 -10.76 8.64
N LYS A 88 1.78 -11.82 7.88
CA LYS A 88 0.60 -11.86 7.00
C LYS A 88 -0.68 -11.70 7.82
N ASP A 89 -1.55 -10.80 7.39
CA ASP A 89 -2.83 -10.51 8.03
C ASP A 89 -3.86 -10.15 6.98
N GLN A 90 -4.89 -10.99 6.82
CA GLN A 90 -5.90 -10.75 5.78
C GLN A 90 -6.79 -9.52 6.05
N ASN A 91 -6.75 -8.96 7.27
CA ASN A 91 -7.50 -7.76 7.64
C ASN A 91 -6.76 -6.44 7.34
N THR A 92 -5.49 -6.51 6.95
CA THR A 92 -4.68 -5.32 6.66
C THR A 92 -4.87 -4.86 5.20
N PRO A 93 -4.70 -3.56 4.90
CA PRO A 93 -4.64 -3.07 3.53
C PRO A 93 -3.45 -3.62 2.74
N VAL A 94 -3.53 -3.47 1.42
CA VAL A 94 -2.32 -3.43 0.58
C VAL A 94 -1.76 -2.01 0.67
N TYR A 95 -0.46 -1.86 0.92
CA TYR A 95 0.22 -0.57 0.89
C TYR A 95 0.87 -0.39 -0.49
N ILE A 96 0.61 0.76 -1.10
CA ILE A 96 1.17 1.15 -2.40
C ILE A 96 1.98 2.43 -2.22
N THR A 97 3.22 2.40 -2.66
CA THR A 97 4.03 3.58 -2.95
C THR A 97 3.93 3.87 -4.44
N ILE A 98 3.40 5.03 -4.80
CA ILE A 98 3.21 5.52 -6.18
C ILE A 98 3.72 6.98 -6.31
N GLY A 99 4.95 7.22 -5.84
CA GLY A 99 5.61 8.54 -5.85
C GLY A 99 6.44 8.80 -7.10
N ASP A 100 6.30 7.96 -8.12
CA ASP A 100 7.06 7.84 -9.35
C ASP A 100 6.53 8.72 -10.50
N GLY A 101 5.93 9.86 -10.18
CA GLY A 101 5.29 10.73 -11.18
C GLY A 101 6.22 11.53 -12.11
N GLY A 102 7.56 11.42 -11.97
CA GLY A 102 8.53 12.16 -12.80
C GLY A 102 9.02 13.49 -12.22
N ASN A 103 9.21 13.56 -10.90
CA ASN A 103 9.73 14.76 -10.24
C ASN A 103 11.21 15.05 -10.61
N ILE A 104 11.66 16.27 -10.33
CA ILE A 104 13.00 16.77 -10.70
C ILE A 104 14.16 16.10 -9.93
N GLU A 105 13.90 15.53 -8.76
CA GLU A 105 14.92 14.89 -7.92
C GLU A 105 15.36 13.53 -8.50
N GLY A 106 14.58 12.99 -9.44
CA GLY A 106 14.87 11.74 -10.13
C GLY A 106 14.26 10.52 -9.46
N ILE A 107 14.61 9.34 -10.00
CA ILE A 107 14.08 8.05 -9.56
C ILE A 107 14.88 7.49 -8.37
N ALA A 108 14.19 6.94 -7.37
CA ALA A 108 14.81 6.28 -6.22
C ALA A 108 15.11 4.80 -6.55
N ASN A 109 16.29 4.50 -7.07
CA ASN A 109 16.66 3.17 -7.58
C ASN A 109 17.42 2.26 -6.60
N ASN A 110 17.51 2.65 -5.32
CA ASN A 110 18.27 1.92 -4.32
C ASN A 110 17.36 1.24 -3.30
N PHE A 111 17.02 -0.02 -3.53
CA PHE A 111 16.21 -0.83 -2.62
C PHE A 111 17.08 -1.66 -1.65
N ILE A 112 16.52 -1.97 -0.49
CA ILE A 112 17.09 -2.92 0.47
C ILE A 112 17.14 -4.31 -0.18
N ASP A 113 18.27 -4.99 -0.05
CA ASP A 113 18.48 -6.35 -0.53
C ASP A 113 18.84 -7.29 0.64
N PRO A 114 18.24 -8.50 0.72
CA PRO A 114 17.21 -9.05 -0.17
C PRO A 114 15.87 -8.33 -0.05
N GLN A 115 14.98 -8.53 -1.04
CA GLN A 115 13.59 -8.05 -0.97
C GLN A 115 12.92 -8.57 0.31
N PRO A 116 12.44 -7.68 1.19
CA PRO A 116 11.77 -8.13 2.41
C PRO A 116 10.44 -8.79 2.06
N SER A 117 10.05 -9.79 2.85
CA SER A 117 8.85 -10.61 2.58
C SER A 117 7.52 -9.84 2.58
N TYR A 118 7.49 -8.62 3.12
CA TYR A 118 6.33 -7.74 3.07
C TYR A 118 6.19 -7.02 1.72
N SER A 119 7.24 -6.95 0.90
CA SER A 119 7.24 -6.30 -0.41
C SER A 119 6.90 -7.32 -1.47
N ALA A 120 5.76 -7.18 -2.15
CA ALA A 120 5.30 -8.12 -3.17
C ALA A 120 5.89 -7.79 -4.55
N PHE A 121 5.96 -6.50 -4.88
CA PHE A 121 6.55 -5.99 -6.12
C PHE A 121 7.16 -4.62 -5.87
N ARG A 122 8.29 -4.32 -6.51
CA ARG A 122 8.94 -3.01 -6.43
C ARG A 122 9.76 -2.76 -7.69
N GLU A 123 9.72 -1.53 -8.19
CA GLU A 123 10.45 -1.13 -9.40
C GLU A 123 10.74 0.37 -9.38
N ALA A 124 11.93 0.74 -9.85
CA ALA A 124 12.35 2.13 -9.97
C ALA A 124 12.23 2.59 -11.43
N SER A 125 11.01 2.87 -11.84
CA SER A 125 10.68 3.53 -13.11
C SER A 125 9.59 4.56 -12.86
N PHE A 126 9.51 5.58 -13.70
CA PHE A 126 8.40 6.54 -13.64
C PHE A 126 7.12 5.91 -14.18
N GLY A 127 5.97 6.37 -13.69
CA GLY A 127 4.70 5.76 -14.05
C GLY A 127 3.50 6.43 -13.40
N HIS A 128 2.37 5.75 -13.54
CA HIS A 128 1.13 6.06 -12.84
C HIS A 128 0.30 4.79 -12.64
N ALA A 129 -0.69 4.83 -11.76
CA ALA A 129 -1.57 3.69 -11.53
C ALA A 129 -3.04 4.01 -11.73
N ILE A 130 -3.81 2.98 -12.01
CA ILE A 130 -5.27 3.03 -12.16
C ILE A 130 -5.87 2.01 -11.19
N LEU A 131 -6.80 2.45 -10.35
CA LEU A 131 -7.67 1.60 -9.54
C LEU A 131 -9.08 1.62 -10.12
N GLU A 132 -9.48 0.53 -10.74
CA GLU A 132 -10.82 0.35 -11.32
C GLU A 132 -11.72 -0.46 -10.38
N ILE A 133 -12.60 0.21 -9.64
CA ILE A 133 -13.63 -0.46 -8.82
C ILE A 133 -14.68 -1.06 -9.75
N LYS A 134 -14.77 -2.38 -9.81
CA LYS A 134 -15.74 -3.08 -10.67
C LYS A 134 -17.08 -3.27 -9.98
N ASN A 135 -17.07 -3.62 -8.69
CA ASN A 135 -18.27 -3.80 -7.86
C ASN A 135 -17.88 -3.80 -6.37
N ARG A 136 -18.81 -4.16 -5.48
CA ARG A 136 -18.57 -4.22 -4.03
C ARG A 136 -17.55 -5.27 -3.58
N THR A 137 -17.15 -6.20 -4.44
CA THR A 137 -16.24 -7.30 -4.10
C THR A 137 -14.90 -7.25 -4.81
N HIS A 138 -14.83 -6.71 -6.03
CA HIS A 138 -13.63 -6.68 -6.86
C HIS A 138 -13.25 -5.29 -7.35
N ALA A 139 -11.97 -4.97 -7.23
CA ALA A 139 -11.33 -3.84 -7.89
C ALA A 139 -10.05 -4.33 -8.58
N HIS A 140 -9.74 -3.77 -9.74
CA HIS A 140 -8.55 -4.09 -10.51
C HIS A 140 -7.57 -2.93 -10.40
N TYR A 141 -6.38 -3.20 -9.87
CA TYR A 141 -5.31 -2.22 -9.77
C TYR A 141 -4.24 -2.54 -10.81
N THR A 142 -3.82 -1.53 -11.56
CA THR A 142 -2.75 -1.65 -12.56
C THR A 142 -1.77 -0.50 -12.42
N TRP A 143 -0.46 -0.79 -12.41
CA TRP A 143 0.59 0.20 -12.53
C TRP A 143 1.15 0.20 -13.96
N HIS A 144 1.28 1.40 -14.52
CA HIS A 144 1.68 1.67 -15.89
C HIS A 144 3.01 2.41 -15.88
N ARG A 145 4.04 1.75 -16.37
CA ARG A 145 5.35 2.37 -16.53
C ARG A 145 5.36 3.34 -17.71
N ASN A 146 5.93 4.52 -17.51
CA ASN A 146 6.16 5.51 -18.56
C ASN A 146 7.12 4.96 -19.63
N LYS A 147 7.04 5.50 -20.83
CA LYS A 147 7.89 5.10 -21.97
C LYS A 147 9.37 5.31 -21.63
N GLU A 148 10.16 4.25 -21.67
CA GLU A 148 11.63 4.33 -21.59
C GLU A 148 12.29 4.38 -22.98
N ASP A 149 11.59 3.93 -24.04
CA ASP A 149 12.12 3.82 -25.40
C ASP A 149 11.08 4.30 -26.45
N GLU A 150 11.54 5.03 -27.46
CA GLU A 150 10.72 5.59 -28.56
C GLU A 150 10.06 4.51 -29.43
N PHE A 151 10.56 3.28 -29.40
CA PHE A 151 10.06 2.17 -30.24
C PHE A 151 8.93 1.34 -29.61
N ILE A 152 8.57 1.56 -28.34
CA ILE A 152 7.39 0.93 -27.73
C ILE A 152 6.22 1.93 -27.72
N PRO A 153 5.11 1.62 -28.43
CA PRO A 153 4.12 2.63 -28.77
C PRO A 153 3.33 3.18 -27.55
N GLU A 154 3.26 2.48 -26.42
CA GLU A 154 2.37 2.82 -25.30
C GLU A 154 2.94 2.46 -23.91
N ALA A 155 2.37 3.06 -22.86
CA ALA A 155 2.64 2.68 -21.48
C ALA A 155 2.25 1.22 -21.25
N VAL A 156 3.10 0.44 -20.58
CA VAL A 156 2.90 -1.00 -20.34
C VAL A 156 2.40 -1.21 -18.93
N ILE A 157 1.37 -2.03 -18.75
CA ILE A 157 0.97 -2.54 -17.43
C ILE A 157 2.10 -3.45 -16.93
N ALA A 158 2.92 -2.92 -16.03
CA ALA A 158 4.10 -3.60 -15.50
C ALA A 158 3.78 -4.39 -14.22
N ASP A 159 2.76 -3.96 -13.46
CA ASP A 159 2.24 -4.71 -12.32
C ASP A 159 0.71 -4.61 -12.25
N THR A 160 0.07 -5.66 -11.76
CA THR A 160 -1.38 -5.73 -11.61
C THR A 160 -1.79 -6.62 -10.44
N ILE A 161 -2.90 -6.26 -9.79
CA ILE A 161 -3.54 -7.09 -8.79
C ILE A 161 -5.07 -6.93 -8.81
N TRP A 162 -5.77 -8.05 -8.67
CA TRP A 162 -7.19 -8.05 -8.33
C TRP A 162 -7.37 -7.97 -6.82
N LEU A 163 -7.87 -6.84 -6.34
CA LEU A 163 -8.22 -6.63 -4.95
C LEU A 163 -9.59 -7.25 -4.68
N LYS A 164 -9.65 -8.09 -3.64
CA LYS A 164 -10.90 -8.58 -3.05
C LYS A 164 -11.27 -7.71 -1.84
N ASN A 165 -12.47 -7.16 -1.84
CA ASN A 165 -12.97 -6.29 -0.78
C ASN A 165 -12.91 -6.96 0.60
N ARG A 166 -12.35 -6.27 1.60
CA ARG A 166 -12.10 -6.81 2.94
C ARG A 166 -13.36 -7.00 3.79
N TYR A 167 -14.45 -6.32 3.46
CA TYR A 167 -15.70 -6.41 4.20
C TYR A 167 -16.58 -7.55 3.68
N TYR A 168 -16.71 -7.69 2.35
CA TYR A 168 -17.62 -8.65 1.71
C TYR A 168 -17.03 -10.00 1.36
N LEU A 169 -15.73 -10.08 1.08
CA LEU A 169 -15.06 -11.33 0.74
C LEU A 169 -14.13 -11.75 1.88
N ARG A 170 -14.72 -12.37 2.91
CA ARG A 170 -13.97 -13.12 3.93
C ARG A 170 -13.87 -14.58 3.48
N GLN A 171 -12.82 -14.94 2.75
CA GLN A 171 -12.43 -16.34 2.65
C GLN A 171 -10.92 -16.48 2.79
N GLU A 172 -10.55 -17.46 3.60
CA GLU A 172 -9.21 -17.95 3.88
C GLU A 172 -8.48 -18.20 2.55
N GLU A 173 -7.48 -17.37 2.25
CA GLU A 173 -6.44 -17.78 1.30
C GLU A 173 -5.52 -18.75 2.05
N THR A 174 -6.00 -19.99 2.23
CA THR A 174 -5.14 -21.13 2.51
C THR A 174 -4.49 -21.53 1.20
N SER A 175 -3.19 -21.26 1.09
CA SER A 175 -2.26 -21.90 0.16
C SER A 175 -0.89 -21.91 0.83
#